data_AF-A0A358TY02-F1
#
_entry.id   AF-A0A358TY02-F1
#
_cell.length_a   1.000
_cell.length_b   1.000
_cell.length_c   1.000
_cell.angle_alpha   90.00
_cell.angle_beta   90.00
_cell.angle_gamma   90.00
#
_symmetry.space_group_name_H-M   'P 1'
#
loop_
_entity.id
_entity.type
_entity.pdbx_description
1 polymer ?
#
loop_
_entity_poly.entity_id
_entity_poly.type
_entity_poly.pdbx_seq_one_letter_code
_entity_poly.pdbx_strand_id
1 'polypeptide(L)'
;MIVTEYELRANWHKTKDKLMILPPGSVITPSARDFIRSKGIEVQIEGNGLQDLNKSTFSSASQSIDRYNSNTHTNTNTSSGVKPEHMTHLRTGALVTKTHPVIAYRGQLDLFQCELVEAQSFFQHEGEDGLILKLEEISVFCRQLMVSEVKQEPFQWTTLIGLTAEELRDRSHHPKKYFGIDHTPLSYTHGAIVSKLHHLRGKSREVELYANRAFTDETGTCGRTDLIQALNRLSSAFYILACEVRGRINQDQTEKQVPIGTSNRHIHLSQNDLSALFGETYTLNPQKALSQPGQFAAKETVNLVGPKGQVENVRVLGPVRKSTQAELSVTDCFKLGIKPVIRDSGQHEGTPGLQIVGPQGSVALETGVMVASRHIHLHTDDAKEWSLKDGDRVRVKLQSQRPMVLEDVLIRVSDQFQKEMHLDLDEANAALIDPQSHGVLMEV
;
A
#
# COMPACT_ATOMS: atom_id res chain seq x y z
N MET A 1 -14.99 13.97 34.73
CA MET A 1 -15.48 13.51 33.40
C MET A 1 -15.24 14.62 32.39
N ILE A 2 -14.71 14.32 31.20
CA ILE A 2 -14.57 15.34 30.15
C ILE A 2 -15.76 15.20 29.21
N VAL A 3 -16.52 16.27 29.02
CA VAL A 3 -17.68 16.29 28.11
C VAL A 3 -17.24 16.95 26.81
N THR A 4 -17.24 16.17 25.73
CA THR A 4 -16.85 16.64 24.39
C THR A 4 -18.08 16.89 23.50
N GLU A 5 -17.92 17.74 22.48
CA GLU A 5 -18.99 18.01 21.50
C GLU A 5 -19.42 16.73 20.77
N TYR A 6 -18.46 15.84 20.49
CA TYR A 6 -18.72 14.57 19.81
C TYR A 6 -19.69 13.70 20.60
N GLU A 7 -19.45 13.53 21.91
CA GLU A 7 -20.33 12.75 22.79
C GLU A 7 -21.73 13.38 22.92
N LEU A 8 -21.80 14.72 22.96
CA LEU A 8 -23.08 15.43 22.99
C LEU A 8 -23.87 15.23 21.69
N ARG A 9 -23.23 15.35 20.53
CA ARG A 9 -23.89 15.14 19.21
C ARG A 9 -24.35 13.69 19.04
N ALA A 10 -23.52 12.73 19.44
CA ALA A 10 -23.82 11.30 19.33
C ALA A 10 -25.06 10.90 20.15
N ASN A 11 -25.29 11.57 21.29
CA ASN A 11 -26.37 11.23 22.22
C ASN A 11 -27.59 12.16 22.11
N TRP A 12 -27.45 13.38 21.57
CA TRP A 12 -28.52 14.37 21.46
C TRP A 12 -29.76 13.87 20.71
N HIS A 13 -29.54 13.11 19.63
CA HIS A 13 -30.63 12.55 18.84
C HIS A 13 -31.48 11.52 19.60
N LYS A 14 -30.92 10.92 20.66
CA LYS A 14 -31.56 9.85 21.43
C LYS A 14 -32.31 10.37 22.66
N THR A 15 -31.79 11.39 23.33
CA THR A 15 -32.38 11.90 24.58
C THR A 15 -33.25 13.13 24.37
N LYS A 16 -32.84 14.09 23.53
CA LYS A 16 -33.46 15.43 23.40
C LYS A 16 -33.72 16.15 24.74
N ASP A 17 -33.08 15.70 25.81
CA ASP A 17 -33.29 16.23 27.14
C ASP A 17 -32.69 17.61 27.24
N LYS A 18 -33.50 18.58 27.71
CA LYS A 18 -33.07 19.95 27.92
C LYS A 18 -32.26 20.14 29.20
N LEU A 19 -32.08 19.08 30.00
CA LEU A 19 -31.32 19.13 31.26
C LEU A 19 -30.27 18.01 31.27
N MET A 20 -29.01 18.38 31.44
CA MET A 20 -27.89 17.46 31.58
C MET A 20 -27.32 17.55 32.99
N ILE A 21 -27.33 16.42 33.72
CA ILE A 21 -26.77 16.32 35.06
C ILE A 21 -25.35 15.76 34.96
N LEU A 22 -24.37 16.48 35.51
CA LEU A 22 -22.95 16.10 35.48
C LEU A 22 -22.41 15.85 36.90
N PRO A 23 -21.52 14.86 37.07
CA PRO A 23 -20.86 14.63 38.36
C PRO A 23 -19.87 15.77 38.70
N PRO A 24 -19.55 15.97 39.99
CA PRO A 24 -18.58 16.98 40.43
C PRO A 24 -17.21 16.84 39.74
N GLY A 25 -16.58 17.96 39.40
CA GLY A 25 -15.26 17.97 38.74
C GLY A 25 -15.30 17.64 37.24
N SER A 26 -16.47 17.71 36.60
CA SER A 26 -16.60 17.54 35.15
C SER A 26 -16.10 18.78 34.38
N VAL A 27 -15.37 18.55 33.30
CA VAL A 27 -14.78 19.59 32.44
C VAL A 27 -15.47 19.55 31.09
N ILE A 28 -16.08 20.67 30.68
CA ILE A 28 -16.76 20.81 29.39
C ILE A 28 -15.79 21.49 28.40
N THR A 29 -15.49 20.82 27.29
CA THR A 29 -14.61 21.39 26.27
C THR A 29 -15.22 22.65 25.64
N PRO A 30 -14.41 23.57 25.07
CA PRO A 30 -14.94 24.79 24.46
C PRO A 30 -16.02 24.52 23.39
N SER A 31 -15.77 23.58 22.47
CA SER A 31 -16.71 23.22 21.41
C SER A 31 -18.00 22.55 21.95
N ALA A 32 -17.91 21.82 23.07
CA ALA A 32 -19.08 21.27 23.74
C ALA A 32 -19.97 22.38 24.34
N ARG A 33 -19.37 23.45 24.86
CA ARG A 33 -20.08 24.62 25.41
C ARG A 33 -20.90 25.35 24.34
N ASP A 34 -20.31 25.53 23.16
CA ASP A 34 -21.00 26.15 22.01
C ASP A 34 -22.20 25.32 21.56
N PHE A 35 -22.04 23.99 21.54
CA PHE A 35 -23.13 23.07 21.21
C PHE A 35 -24.28 23.13 22.23
N ILE A 36 -23.97 23.09 23.53
CA ILE A 36 -24.93 23.21 24.65
C ILE A 36 -25.74 24.51 24.52
N ARG A 37 -25.05 25.64 24.28
CA ARG A 37 -25.69 26.95 24.07
C ARG A 37 -26.61 26.95 22.84
N SER A 38 -26.14 26.40 21.70
CA SER A 38 -26.91 26.37 20.45
C SER A 38 -28.19 25.53 20.53
N LYS A 39 -28.24 24.55 21.45
CA LYS A 39 -29.36 23.63 21.63
C LYS A 39 -30.23 23.95 22.85
N GLY A 40 -29.87 24.98 23.63
CA GLY A 40 -30.62 25.40 24.81
C GLY A 40 -30.66 24.32 25.90
N ILE A 41 -29.54 23.63 26.10
CA ILE A 41 -29.40 22.58 27.12
C ILE A 41 -28.98 23.24 28.42
N GLU A 42 -29.75 23.06 29.48
CA GLU A 42 -29.40 23.42 30.85
C GLU A 42 -28.47 22.37 31.45
N VAL A 43 -27.43 22.80 32.16
CA VAL A 43 -26.44 21.91 32.79
C VAL A 43 -26.49 22.08 34.29
N GLN A 44 -26.69 20.99 35.02
CA GLN A 44 -26.69 20.94 36.48
C GLN A 44 -25.56 20.04 36.97
N ILE A 45 -24.73 20.50 37.90
CA ILE A 45 -23.69 19.67 38.51
C ILE A 45 -24.24 19.13 39.83
N GLU A 46 -24.16 17.82 40.06
CA GLU A 46 -24.61 17.23 41.33
C GLU A 46 -23.88 17.88 42.52
N GLY A 47 -24.64 18.36 43.52
CA GLY A 47 -24.10 18.89 44.78
C GLY A 47 -23.87 20.41 44.85
N ASN A 48 -24.08 21.17 43.76
CA ASN A 48 -24.16 22.64 43.78
C ASN A 48 -25.32 23.10 42.87
N GLY A 49 -26.10 24.09 43.30
CA GLY A 49 -27.31 24.55 42.60
C GLY A 49 -27.07 25.02 41.14
N LEU A 50 -28.17 25.16 40.39
CA LEU A 50 -28.23 25.54 38.96
C LEU A 50 -27.23 26.66 38.60
N GLN A 51 -26.38 26.39 37.60
CA GLN A 51 -25.39 27.33 37.10
C GLN A 51 -25.98 28.17 35.95
N ASP A 52 -26.04 29.49 36.15
CA ASP A 52 -26.43 30.45 35.11
C ASP A 52 -25.27 30.66 34.12
N LEU A 53 -25.42 30.11 32.91
CA LEU A 53 -24.38 30.08 31.86
C LEU A 53 -24.11 31.44 31.19
N ASN A 54 -24.77 32.51 31.64
CA ASN A 54 -24.63 33.87 31.10
C ASN A 54 -23.67 34.78 31.89
N LYS A 55 -23.06 34.32 32.98
CA LYS A 55 -22.04 35.11 33.69
C LYS A 55 -20.63 34.64 33.32
N SER A 56 -19.93 35.50 32.60
CA SER A 56 -18.48 35.53 32.58
C SER A 56 -17.96 35.74 34.00
N THR A 57 -16.94 34.97 34.37
CA THR A 57 -16.10 34.99 35.60
C THR A 57 -16.43 34.01 36.74
N PHE A 58 -15.30 33.45 37.23
CA PHE A 58 -15.02 32.73 38.47
C PHE A 58 -15.08 31.20 38.49
N SER A 59 -13.92 30.62 38.14
CA SER A 59 -13.25 29.67 39.00
C SER A 59 -13.00 30.27 40.40
N SER A 60 -13.55 29.65 41.44
CA SER A 60 -12.94 29.58 42.78
C SER A 60 -13.66 28.58 43.67
N ALA A 61 -13.02 27.42 43.85
CA ALA A 61 -12.89 26.77 45.15
C ALA A 61 -11.41 26.34 45.21
N SER A 62 -10.52 27.15 45.77
CA SER A 62 -10.24 27.23 47.21
C SER A 62 -9.72 25.90 47.77
N GLN A 63 -8.49 25.54 47.42
CA GLN A 63 -7.56 24.93 48.37
C GLN A 63 -6.24 25.71 48.32
N SER A 64 -6.15 26.62 49.29
CA SER A 64 -4.94 27.06 49.99
C SER A 64 -3.60 26.55 49.45
N ILE A 65 -2.88 27.42 48.74
CA ILE A 65 -1.43 27.54 48.89
C ILE A 65 -1.12 29.03 48.90
N ASP A 66 -0.47 29.46 49.98
CA ASP A 66 -0.11 30.83 50.25
C ASP A 66 0.64 31.51 49.11
N ARG A 67 0.25 32.75 48.88
CA ARG A 67 0.89 33.69 47.96
C ARG A 67 2.35 33.87 48.35
N TYR A 68 3.25 33.64 47.40
CA TYR A 68 4.45 34.46 47.28
C TYR A 68 4.37 35.25 45.98
N ASN A 69 4.02 36.53 46.11
CA ASN A 69 4.32 37.53 45.11
C ASN A 69 5.84 37.63 44.97
N SER A 70 6.35 37.62 43.73
CA SER A 70 7.52 38.45 43.42
C SER A 70 7.53 38.79 41.93
N ASN A 71 7.00 39.97 41.62
CA ASN A 71 7.63 40.80 40.59
C ASN A 71 8.93 41.35 41.18
N THR A 72 9.98 41.40 40.36
CA THR A 72 11.19 42.24 40.48
C THR A 72 12.01 42.14 41.77
N HIS A 73 13.17 41.48 41.72
CA HIS A 73 14.48 42.15 41.82
C HIS A 73 15.67 41.17 41.81
N THR A 74 16.63 41.48 40.93
CA THR A 74 18.10 41.49 41.12
C THR A 74 18.78 40.45 42.04
N ASN A 75 19.84 39.85 41.49
CA ASN A 75 21.04 39.38 42.17
C ASN A 75 20.82 38.58 43.47
N THR A 76 20.78 37.26 43.34
CA THR A 76 21.31 36.39 44.38
C THR A 76 22.67 35.87 43.92
N ASN A 77 23.72 36.54 44.36
CA ASN A 77 25.01 35.91 44.54
C ASN A 77 24.82 34.76 45.52
N THR A 78 24.61 33.55 45.03
CA THR A 78 24.74 32.35 45.87
C THR A 78 26.22 32.09 46.08
N SER A 79 26.72 32.59 47.20
CA SER A 79 28.00 32.24 47.81
C SER A 79 27.94 30.81 48.37
N SER A 80 27.86 29.83 47.47
CA SER A 80 28.17 28.41 47.73
C SER A 80 28.12 27.72 46.37
N GLY A 81 29.28 27.40 45.81
CA GLY A 81 29.46 26.96 44.41
C GLY A 81 28.88 25.60 44.03
N VAL A 82 27.81 25.14 44.68
CA VAL A 82 27.15 23.86 44.35
C VAL A 82 25.74 24.13 43.84
N LYS A 83 25.55 23.89 42.55
CA LYS A 83 24.27 23.97 41.85
C LYS A 83 23.29 22.91 42.40
N PRO A 84 22.06 23.27 42.82
CA PRO A 84 21.05 22.30 43.23
C PRO A 84 20.69 21.31 42.11
N GLU A 85 20.52 20.03 42.42
CA GLU A 85 20.35 18.96 41.41
C GLU A 85 19.12 19.12 40.50
N HIS A 86 18.05 19.74 41.00
CA HIS A 86 16.80 19.97 40.27
C HIS A 86 16.85 21.20 39.33
N MET A 87 17.95 21.96 39.38
CA MET A 87 18.18 23.15 38.57
C MET A 87 19.04 22.84 37.35
N THR A 88 18.93 23.65 36.31
CA THR A 88 19.79 23.62 35.13
C THR A 88 20.07 25.03 34.63
N HIS A 89 21.17 25.20 33.89
CA HIS A 89 21.41 26.47 33.22
C HIS A 89 20.55 26.51 31.97
N LEU A 90 19.64 27.48 31.91
CA LEU A 90 18.95 27.80 30.66
C LEU A 90 19.93 28.46 29.69
N ARG A 91 20.77 29.36 30.23
CA ARG A 91 21.78 30.17 29.53
C ARG A 91 22.91 30.51 30.51
N THR A 92 23.99 31.10 30.00
CA THR A 92 25.08 31.63 30.84
C THR A 92 24.51 32.58 31.90
N GLY A 93 24.63 32.22 33.18
CA GLY A 93 24.14 33.01 34.31
C GLY A 93 22.64 32.87 34.64
N ALA A 94 21.84 32.13 33.87
CA ALA A 94 20.41 31.94 34.14
C ALA A 94 20.12 30.50 34.60
N LEU A 95 19.83 30.33 35.89
CA LEU A 95 19.46 29.04 36.49
C LEU A 95 17.93 28.89 36.51
N VAL A 96 17.42 27.76 36.02
CA VAL A 96 15.99 27.42 35.98
C VAL A 96 15.76 26.00 36.46
N THR A 97 14.52 25.63 36.76
CA THR A 97 14.17 24.22 37.04
C THR A 97 14.34 23.35 35.80
N LYS A 98 14.65 22.07 36.01
CA LYS A 98 14.65 21.07 34.92
C LYS A 98 13.27 20.89 34.26
N THR A 99 12.20 21.31 34.95
CA THR A 99 10.81 21.30 34.44
C THR A 99 10.46 22.53 33.60
N HIS A 100 11.39 23.48 33.43
CA HIS A 100 11.14 24.70 32.68
C HIS A 100 10.70 24.38 31.24
N PRO A 101 9.64 25.01 30.70
CA PRO A 101 9.08 24.69 29.38
C PRO A 101 10.10 24.71 28.23
N VAL A 102 11.03 25.67 28.22
CA VAL A 102 12.11 25.74 27.22
C VAL A 102 13.07 24.54 27.33
N ILE A 103 13.37 24.06 28.53
CA ILE A 103 14.23 22.88 28.72
C ILE A 103 13.51 21.62 28.20
N ALA A 104 12.21 21.51 28.46
CA ALA A 104 11.40 20.42 27.92
C ALA A 104 11.33 20.45 26.38
N TYR A 105 11.16 21.63 25.77
CA TYR A 105 11.24 21.80 24.32
C TYR A 105 12.59 21.35 23.74
N ARG A 106 13.71 21.80 24.34
CA ARG A 106 15.05 21.39 23.89
C ARG A 106 15.22 19.87 23.94
N GLY A 107 14.84 19.25 25.06
CA GLY A 107 14.93 17.79 25.21
C GLY A 107 14.08 17.03 24.18
N GLN A 108 12.92 17.56 23.81
CA GLN A 108 12.06 16.94 22.79
C GLN A 108 12.62 17.13 21.38
N LEU A 109 13.18 18.29 21.06
CA LEU A 109 13.86 18.52 19.78
C LEU A 109 15.13 17.67 19.65
N ASP A 110 15.86 17.44 20.75
CA ASP A 110 17.01 16.53 20.78
C ASP A 110 16.59 15.07 20.58
N LEU A 111 15.56 14.61 21.29
CA LEU A 111 15.02 13.26 21.09
C LEU A 111 14.53 13.05 19.66
N PHE A 112 13.86 14.03 19.08
CA PHE A 112 13.42 13.97 17.70
C PHE A 112 14.60 13.83 16.73
N GLN A 113 15.72 14.50 16.98
CA GLN A 113 16.93 14.32 16.17
C GLN A 113 17.51 12.90 16.28
N CYS A 114 17.43 12.25 17.44
CA CYS A 114 17.79 10.84 17.56
C CYS A 114 16.88 9.95 16.70
N GLU A 115 15.57 10.19 16.72
CA GLU A 115 14.61 9.43 15.90
C GLU A 115 14.83 9.64 14.39
N LEU A 116 15.30 10.82 13.96
CA LEU A 116 15.72 11.04 12.57
C LEU A 116 16.89 10.13 12.19
N VAL A 117 17.90 10.01 13.04
CA VAL A 117 19.05 9.12 12.80
C VAL A 117 18.62 7.66 12.74
N GLU A 118 17.77 7.22 13.66
CA GLU A 118 17.19 5.87 13.61
C GLU A 118 16.41 5.62 12.31
N ALA A 119 15.67 6.62 11.83
CA ALA A 119 14.97 6.53 10.56
C ALA A 119 15.91 6.47 9.36
N GLN A 120 17.05 7.18 9.39
CA GLN A 120 18.07 7.08 8.35
C GLN A 120 18.66 5.67 8.26
N SER A 121 18.99 5.06 9.40
CA SER A 121 19.46 3.67 9.44
C SER A 121 18.40 2.68 8.92
N PHE A 122 17.13 2.90 9.27
CA PHE A 122 16.03 2.12 8.74
C PHE A 122 15.90 2.28 7.21
N PHE A 123 15.91 3.51 6.69
CA PHE A 123 15.83 3.76 5.25
C PHE A 123 17.05 3.25 4.48
N GLN A 124 18.22 3.18 5.12
CA GLN A 124 19.41 2.58 4.51
C GLN A 124 19.22 1.08 4.30
N HIS A 125 18.64 0.39 5.27
CA HIS A 125 18.31 -1.03 5.15
C HIS A 125 17.28 -1.27 4.03
N GLU A 126 16.32 -0.36 3.86
CA GLU A 126 15.29 -0.43 2.83
C GLU A 126 15.74 0.10 1.44
N GLY A 127 16.99 0.56 1.28
CA GLY A 127 17.52 1.07 0.01
C GLY A 127 16.99 2.45 -0.42
N GLU A 128 16.53 3.27 0.52
CA GLU A 128 15.89 4.58 0.27
C GLU A 128 16.88 5.76 0.38
N ASP A 129 17.92 5.76 -0.46
CA ASP A 129 18.99 6.78 -0.47
C ASP A 129 18.44 8.21 -0.62
N GLY A 130 17.42 8.39 -1.47
CA GLY A 130 16.79 9.68 -1.67
C GLY A 130 16.06 10.23 -0.44
N LEU A 131 15.51 9.35 0.41
CA LEU A 131 14.89 9.77 1.68
C LEU A 131 15.95 10.09 2.73
N ILE A 132 17.08 9.38 2.74
CA ILE A 132 18.20 9.65 3.65
C ILE A 132 18.72 11.08 3.46
N LEU A 133 18.97 11.50 2.21
CA LEU A 133 19.43 12.86 1.90
C LEU A 133 18.44 13.94 2.37
N LYS A 134 17.14 13.69 2.21
CA LYS A 134 16.09 14.61 2.70
C LYS A 134 16.04 14.65 4.23
N LEU A 135 16.27 13.53 4.90
CA LEU A 135 16.41 13.47 6.37
C LEU A 135 17.68 14.18 6.86
N GLU A 136 18.77 14.17 6.11
CA GLU A 136 19.98 14.94 6.45
C GLU A 136 19.69 16.43 6.43
N GLU A 137 19.00 16.93 5.39
CA GLU A 137 18.56 18.32 5.31
C GLU A 137 17.65 18.69 6.49
N ILE A 138 16.67 17.83 6.82
CA ILE A 138 15.79 18.01 7.99
C ILE A 138 16.60 18.01 9.31
N SER A 139 17.63 17.18 9.42
CA SER A 139 18.49 17.13 10.61
C SER A 139 19.29 18.42 10.79
N VAL A 140 19.81 18.98 9.69
CA VAL A 140 20.46 20.30 9.69
C VAL A 140 19.47 21.38 10.13
N PHE A 141 18.24 21.34 9.60
CA PHE A 141 17.17 22.27 9.94
C PHE A 141 16.84 22.24 11.45
N CYS A 142 16.71 21.04 12.04
CA CYS A 142 16.45 20.87 13.47
C CYS A 142 17.59 21.39 14.35
N ARG A 143 18.85 21.13 13.96
CA ARG A 143 20.02 21.70 14.66
C ARG A 143 20.00 23.22 14.62
N GLN A 144 19.65 23.82 13.48
CA GLN A 144 19.59 25.27 13.36
C GLN A 144 18.44 25.89 14.19
N LEU A 145 17.29 25.20 14.31
CA LEU A 145 16.22 25.60 15.25
C LEU A 145 16.73 25.65 16.69
N MET A 146 17.45 24.62 17.13
CA MET A 146 18.05 24.57 18.47
C MET A 146 19.04 25.72 18.67
N VAL A 147 19.94 25.97 17.70
CA VAL A 147 20.94 27.04 17.77
C VAL A 147 20.29 28.42 17.85
N SER A 148 19.31 28.72 16.98
CA SER A 148 18.59 29.99 16.98
C SER A 148 17.76 30.19 18.24
N GLU A 149 17.24 29.11 18.84
CA GLU A 149 16.62 29.19 20.16
C GLU A 149 17.67 29.56 21.22
N VAL A 150 18.76 28.81 21.34
CA VAL A 150 19.77 29.02 22.39
C VAL A 150 20.36 30.43 22.32
N LYS A 151 20.65 30.92 21.11
CA LYS A 151 21.21 32.26 20.86
C LYS A 151 20.19 33.40 20.96
N GLN A 152 18.89 33.08 21.01
CA GLN A 152 17.79 34.08 20.95
C GLN A 152 17.81 34.92 19.67
N GLU A 153 18.26 34.32 18.57
CA GLU A 153 18.27 34.95 17.25
C GLU A 153 17.05 34.50 16.44
N PRO A 154 16.49 35.37 15.57
CA PRO A 154 15.45 34.97 14.64
C PRO A 154 15.89 33.78 13.78
N PHE A 155 15.05 32.76 13.68
CA PHE A 155 15.28 31.61 12.82
C PHE A 155 14.84 31.95 11.40
N GLN A 156 15.77 31.84 10.45
CA GLN A 156 15.54 32.11 9.03
C GLN A 156 15.85 30.87 8.20
N TRP A 157 14.99 30.58 7.24
CA TRP A 157 15.14 29.46 6.31
C TRP A 157 14.45 29.79 5.00
N THR A 158 15.05 29.34 3.89
CA THR A 158 14.52 29.58 2.53
C THR A 158 13.76 28.38 2.02
N THR A 159 14.34 27.19 2.19
CA THR A 159 13.79 25.93 1.71
C THR A 159 13.95 24.83 2.75
N LEU A 160 13.08 23.84 2.67
CA LEU A 160 13.19 22.57 3.36
C LEU A 160 12.74 21.49 2.38
N ILE A 161 13.53 20.42 2.23
CA ILE A 161 13.39 19.37 1.22
C ILE A 161 13.30 19.94 -0.21
N GLY A 162 14.05 21.03 -0.46
CA GLY A 162 14.04 21.77 -1.72
C GLY A 162 12.78 22.59 -2.00
N LEU A 163 11.89 22.79 -1.01
CA LEU A 163 10.63 23.51 -1.15
C LEU A 163 10.55 24.71 -0.21
N THR A 164 9.98 25.81 -0.71
CA THR A 164 9.65 26.98 0.11
C THR A 164 8.49 26.71 1.07
N ALA A 165 8.28 27.59 2.05
CA ALA A 165 7.17 27.48 3.00
C ALA A 165 5.78 27.44 2.33
N GLU A 166 5.61 28.19 1.24
CA GLU A 166 4.37 28.23 0.47
C GLU A 166 4.17 26.95 -0.34
N GLU A 167 5.22 26.43 -0.97
CA GLU A 167 5.16 25.17 -1.72
C GLU A 167 4.91 23.97 -0.80
N LEU A 168 5.55 23.93 0.38
CA LEU A 168 5.27 22.91 1.40
C LEU A 168 3.79 22.96 1.84
N ARG A 169 3.24 24.16 1.99
CA ARG A 169 1.81 24.32 2.29
C ARG A 169 0.97 23.72 1.17
N ASP A 170 1.18 24.21 -0.06
CA ASP A 170 0.34 23.87 -1.19
C ASP A 170 0.37 22.37 -1.50
N ARG A 171 1.56 21.76 -1.53
CA ARG A 171 1.70 20.31 -1.79
C ARG A 171 1.08 19.45 -0.68
N SER A 172 1.18 19.87 0.58
CA SER A 172 0.59 19.13 1.70
C SER A 172 -0.95 19.19 1.74
N HIS A 173 -1.55 20.26 1.19
CA HIS A 173 -3.00 20.42 1.08
C HIS A 173 -3.59 19.81 -0.20
N HIS A 174 -2.78 19.60 -1.23
CA HIS A 174 -3.24 19.11 -2.53
C HIS A 174 -2.50 17.83 -2.99
N PRO A 175 -2.48 16.75 -2.19
CA PRO A 175 -1.71 15.55 -2.53
C PRO A 175 -2.19 14.87 -3.82
N LYS A 176 -3.49 14.96 -4.14
CA LYS A 176 -4.04 14.41 -5.38
C LYS A 176 -3.42 15.06 -6.63
N LYS A 177 -3.23 16.38 -6.59
CA LYS A 177 -2.65 17.18 -7.67
C LYS A 177 -1.18 16.81 -7.90
N TYR A 178 -0.42 16.60 -6.83
CA TYR A 178 1.04 16.47 -6.90
C TYR A 178 1.56 15.03 -6.92
N PHE A 179 0.81 14.09 -6.34
CA PHE A 179 1.24 12.70 -6.14
C PHE A 179 0.22 11.67 -6.62
N GLY A 180 -0.93 12.10 -7.16
CA GLY A 180 -1.98 11.19 -7.65
C GLY A 180 -2.78 10.47 -6.55
N ILE A 181 -2.49 10.72 -5.27
CA ILE A 181 -3.11 10.04 -4.13
C ILE A 181 -4.14 10.92 -3.41
N ASP A 182 -5.21 10.30 -2.92
CA ASP A 182 -6.19 10.98 -2.09
C ASP A 182 -5.72 11.10 -0.63
N HIS A 183 -6.31 12.04 0.12
CA HIS A 183 -6.15 12.09 1.57
C HIS A 183 -6.78 10.84 2.17
N THR A 184 -5.95 9.88 2.58
CA THR A 184 -6.41 8.64 3.22
C THR A 184 -5.97 8.59 4.68
N PRO A 185 -6.73 7.88 5.54
CA PRO A 185 -6.31 7.56 6.90
C PRO A 185 -5.00 6.75 6.91
N LEU A 186 -4.31 6.74 8.05
CA LEU A 186 -3.18 5.83 8.29
C LEU A 186 -3.63 4.37 8.12
N SER A 187 -2.86 3.59 7.39
CA SER A 187 -3.10 2.16 7.17
C SER A 187 -1.76 1.42 7.08
N TYR A 188 -1.70 0.22 7.65
CA TYR A 188 -0.54 -0.67 7.52
C TYR A 188 -0.27 -1.06 6.07
N THR A 189 -1.32 -1.05 5.23
CA THR A 189 -1.25 -1.37 3.80
C THR A 189 -0.44 -0.35 2.98
N HIS A 190 -0.09 0.81 3.56
CA HIS A 190 0.77 1.79 2.90
C HIS A 190 2.27 1.48 3.01
N GLY A 191 2.65 0.40 3.71
CA GLY A 191 4.04 -0.04 3.83
C GLY A 191 4.83 0.59 4.97
N ALA A 192 5.96 -0.03 5.30
CA ALA A 192 6.78 0.30 6.46
C ALA A 192 7.44 1.69 6.36
N ILE A 193 7.91 2.07 5.17
CA ILE A 193 8.53 3.39 4.91
C ILE A 193 7.53 4.51 5.20
N VAL A 194 6.32 4.41 4.65
CA VAL A 194 5.25 5.40 4.84
C VAL A 194 4.86 5.48 6.32
N SER A 195 4.77 4.34 7.00
CA SER A 195 4.52 4.29 8.44
C SER A 195 5.60 5.03 9.24
N LYS A 196 6.89 4.80 8.94
CA LYS A 196 8.02 5.48 9.59
C LYS A 196 8.00 7.00 9.34
N LEU A 197 7.69 7.46 8.12
CA LEU A 197 7.53 8.89 7.81
C LEU A 197 6.37 9.53 8.59
N HIS A 198 5.26 8.81 8.74
CA HIS A 198 4.14 9.28 9.56
C HIS A 198 4.45 9.32 11.05
N HIS A 199 5.26 8.39 11.55
CA HIS A 199 5.77 8.42 12.92
C HIS A 199 6.57 9.72 13.16
N LEU A 200 7.55 10.02 12.30
CA LEU A 200 8.33 11.27 12.37
C LEU A 200 7.46 12.53 12.23
N ARG A 201 6.42 12.48 11.39
CA ARG A 201 5.42 13.56 11.32
C ARG A 201 4.70 13.76 12.67
N GLY A 202 4.28 12.68 13.32
CA GLY A 202 3.66 12.77 14.65
C GLY A 202 4.61 13.39 15.67
N LYS A 203 5.88 12.98 15.62
CA LYS A 203 6.92 13.42 16.54
C LYS A 203 7.34 14.88 16.36
N SER A 204 7.46 15.36 15.12
CA SER A 204 7.65 16.79 14.86
C SER A 204 6.48 17.66 15.36
N ARG A 205 5.24 17.17 15.31
CA ARG A 205 4.08 17.86 15.91
C ARG A 205 4.11 17.83 17.43
N GLU A 206 4.61 16.75 18.03
CA GLU A 206 4.88 16.72 19.47
C GLU A 206 5.87 17.82 19.86
N VAL A 207 6.99 17.95 19.14
CA VAL A 207 7.98 19.04 19.35
C VAL A 207 7.35 20.42 19.19
N GLU A 208 6.50 20.63 18.18
CA GLU A 208 5.73 21.88 17.98
C GLU A 208 4.87 22.23 19.21
N LEU A 209 4.23 21.24 19.84
CA LEU A 209 3.44 21.47 21.05
C LEU A 209 4.32 21.91 22.24
N TYR A 210 5.51 21.33 22.40
CA TYR A 210 6.46 21.77 23.42
C TYR A 210 7.00 23.17 23.13
N ALA A 211 7.20 23.53 21.86
CA ALA A 211 7.58 24.89 21.46
C ALA A 211 6.49 25.90 21.85
N ASN A 212 5.21 25.59 21.56
CA ASN A 212 4.09 26.43 21.98
C ASN A 212 4.04 26.60 23.50
N ARG A 213 4.20 25.51 24.27
CA ARG A 213 4.28 25.58 25.74
C ARG A 213 5.44 26.44 26.24
N ALA A 214 6.53 26.51 25.49
CA ALA A 214 7.72 27.24 25.87
C ALA A 214 7.68 28.73 25.52
N PHE A 215 6.99 29.09 24.43
CA PHE A 215 7.09 30.43 23.85
C PHE A 215 5.76 31.17 23.71
N THR A 216 4.65 30.52 24.04
CA THR A 216 3.31 31.14 24.04
C THR A 216 2.87 31.39 25.47
N ASP A 217 2.49 32.62 25.76
CA ASP A 217 1.97 32.99 27.08
C ASP A 217 0.49 32.61 27.27
N GLU A 218 -0.04 32.85 28.48
CA GLU A 218 -1.43 32.54 28.83
C GLU A 218 -2.47 33.31 28.01
N THR A 219 -2.07 34.41 27.38
CA THR A 219 -2.93 35.21 26.49
C THR A 219 -2.94 34.68 25.04
N GLY A 220 -2.06 33.72 24.73
CA GLY A 220 -1.87 33.19 23.38
C GLY A 220 -0.84 33.96 22.55
N THR A 221 -0.13 34.93 23.14
CA THR A 221 0.90 35.70 22.44
C THR A 221 2.19 34.88 22.40
N CYS A 222 2.73 34.65 21.19
CA CYS A 222 3.94 33.87 20.99
C CYS A 222 5.17 34.77 20.76
N GLY A 223 6.21 34.59 21.59
CA GLY A 223 7.47 35.30 21.47
C GLY A 223 8.43 34.73 20.42
N ARG A 224 8.19 33.52 19.91
CA ARG A 224 9.03 32.82 18.91
C ARG A 224 8.19 32.22 17.78
N THR A 225 7.42 33.07 17.11
CA THR A 225 6.57 32.67 15.97
C THR A 225 7.38 32.07 14.83
N ASP A 226 8.61 32.51 14.64
CA ASP A 226 9.59 31.98 13.70
C ASP A 226 9.85 30.48 13.89
N LEU A 227 10.06 30.03 15.13
CA LEU A 227 10.28 28.61 15.45
C LEU A 227 9.01 27.79 15.25
N ILE A 228 7.85 28.30 15.67
CA ILE A 228 6.58 27.59 15.55
C ILE A 228 6.20 27.42 14.07
N GLN A 229 6.34 28.46 13.25
CA GLN A 229 6.08 28.38 11.82
C GLN A 229 7.00 27.35 11.13
N ALA A 230 8.29 27.34 11.48
CA ALA A 230 9.25 26.37 10.97
C ALA A 230 8.87 24.92 11.33
N LEU A 231 8.54 24.64 12.60
CA LEU A 231 8.09 23.31 13.04
C LEU A 231 6.77 22.89 12.39
N ASN A 232 5.86 23.83 12.17
CA ASN A 232 4.62 23.58 11.47
C ASN A 232 4.87 23.14 10.01
N ARG A 233 5.80 23.80 9.30
CA ARG A 233 6.24 23.42 7.95
C ARG A 233 7.02 22.11 7.92
N LEU A 234 7.78 21.80 8.96
CA LEU A 234 8.45 20.52 9.10
C LEU A 234 7.46 19.35 9.12
N SER A 235 6.32 19.50 9.81
CA SER A 235 5.27 18.47 9.80
C SER A 235 4.64 18.30 8.39
N SER A 236 4.55 19.37 7.60
CA SER A 236 4.13 19.30 6.19
C SER A 236 5.14 18.58 5.32
N ALA A 237 6.45 18.80 5.55
CA ALA A 237 7.52 18.12 4.81
C ALA A 237 7.41 16.59 4.96
N PHE A 238 7.27 16.07 6.19
CA PHE A 238 7.09 14.62 6.38
C PHE A 238 5.84 14.07 5.72
N TYR A 239 4.74 14.84 5.70
CA TYR A 239 3.54 14.42 4.99
C TYR A 239 3.78 14.32 3.48
N ILE A 240 4.49 15.29 2.91
CA ILE A 240 4.88 15.29 1.50
C ILE A 240 5.75 14.08 1.17
N LEU A 241 6.75 13.76 2.01
CA LEU A 241 7.58 12.57 1.81
C LEU A 241 6.75 11.28 1.82
N ALA A 242 5.80 11.17 2.76
CA ALA A 242 4.89 10.03 2.82
C ALA A 242 4.02 9.94 1.56
N CYS A 243 3.54 11.08 1.05
CA CYS A 243 2.78 11.14 -0.19
C CYS A 243 3.62 10.77 -1.42
N GLU A 244 4.88 11.22 -1.47
CA GLU A 244 5.81 10.89 -2.56
C GLU A 244 6.04 9.38 -2.64
N VAL A 245 6.35 8.72 -1.52
CA VAL A 245 6.56 7.27 -1.47
C VAL A 245 5.28 6.52 -1.89
N ARG A 246 4.11 6.95 -1.41
CA ARG A 246 2.83 6.36 -1.83
C ARG A 246 2.54 6.57 -3.32
N GLY A 247 2.96 7.71 -3.86
CA GLY A 247 2.87 8.02 -5.29
C GLY A 247 3.73 7.09 -6.14
N ARG A 248 4.92 6.69 -5.65
CA ARG A 248 5.80 5.71 -6.32
C ARG A 248 5.11 4.35 -6.44
N ILE A 249 4.52 3.85 -5.37
CA ILE A 249 3.81 2.55 -5.35
C ILE A 249 2.67 2.52 -6.38
N ASN A 250 1.97 3.65 -6.58
CA ASN A 250 0.92 3.78 -7.58
C ASN A 250 1.44 3.99 -9.02
N GLN A 251 2.71 4.37 -9.21
CA GLN A 251 3.32 4.53 -10.53
C GLN A 251 4.08 3.27 -10.98
N ASP A 252 4.60 2.45 -10.05
CA ASP A 252 5.34 1.21 -10.34
C ASP A 252 4.49 -0.07 -10.32
N GLN A 253 3.24 -0.02 -9.88
CA GLN A 253 2.27 -1.09 -10.14
C GLN A 253 1.64 -0.93 -11.53
N THR A 254 2.44 -1.06 -12.60
CA THR A 254 1.86 -1.71 -13.78
C THR A 254 1.48 -3.11 -13.31
N GLU A 255 0.18 -3.36 -13.13
CA GLU A 255 -0.32 -4.71 -12.85
C GLU A 255 0.41 -5.68 -13.79
N LYS A 256 0.94 -6.78 -13.24
CA LYS A 256 1.61 -7.81 -14.03
C LYS A 256 0.57 -8.50 -14.91
N GLN A 257 0.30 -7.88 -16.05
CA GLN A 257 -0.75 -8.25 -16.98
C GLN A 257 -0.23 -9.22 -18.02
N VAL A 258 -1.02 -10.25 -18.29
CA VAL A 258 -0.75 -11.27 -19.29
C VAL A 258 -1.96 -11.40 -20.22
N PRO A 259 -1.76 -11.37 -21.55
CA PRO A 259 -2.84 -11.66 -22.49
C PRO A 259 -3.27 -13.14 -22.37
N ILE A 260 -4.54 -13.41 -22.60
CA ILE A 260 -5.11 -14.77 -22.50
C ILE A 260 -5.30 -15.34 -23.90
N GLY A 261 -4.60 -16.44 -24.19
CA GLY A 261 -4.82 -17.30 -25.34
C GLY A 261 -5.77 -18.44 -24.98
N THR A 262 -6.79 -18.66 -25.81
CA THR A 262 -7.74 -19.76 -25.62
C THR A 262 -7.43 -20.90 -26.59
N SER A 263 -7.24 -22.08 -26.02
CA SER A 263 -6.90 -23.29 -26.76
C SER A 263 -8.15 -24.15 -26.95
N ASN A 264 -8.64 -24.20 -28.19
CA ASN A 264 -9.61 -25.21 -28.57
C ASN A 264 -8.90 -26.57 -28.74
N ARG A 265 -9.68 -27.65 -28.80
CA ARG A 265 -9.18 -29.00 -29.03
C ARG A 265 -8.26 -29.09 -30.25
N HIS A 266 -7.11 -29.70 -30.08
CA HIS A 266 -6.12 -29.81 -31.13
C HIS A 266 -5.17 -30.99 -30.91
N ILE A 267 -4.35 -31.28 -31.92
CA ILE A 267 -3.36 -32.35 -31.87
C ILE A 267 -2.02 -31.88 -32.45
N HIS A 268 -0.94 -32.27 -31.79
CA HIS A 268 0.41 -32.25 -32.33
C HIS A 268 0.76 -33.65 -32.82
N LEU A 269 1.37 -33.77 -34.00
CA LEU A 269 1.71 -35.07 -34.59
C LEU A 269 3.22 -35.33 -34.57
N SER A 270 3.58 -36.58 -34.39
CA SER A 270 4.90 -37.10 -34.75
C SER A 270 5.05 -37.20 -36.27
N GLN A 271 6.30 -37.24 -36.76
CA GLN A 271 6.54 -37.42 -38.20
C GLN A 271 5.96 -38.76 -38.70
N ASN A 272 6.07 -39.83 -37.92
CA ASN A 272 5.56 -41.15 -38.29
C ASN A 272 4.03 -41.15 -38.40
N ASP A 273 3.36 -40.51 -37.43
CA ASP A 273 1.90 -40.46 -37.42
C ASP A 273 1.37 -39.52 -38.51
N LEU A 274 2.07 -38.41 -38.80
CA LEU A 274 1.76 -37.57 -39.95
C LEU A 274 1.80 -38.39 -41.24
N SER A 275 2.87 -39.17 -41.44
CA SER A 275 3.02 -40.02 -42.62
C SER A 275 1.93 -41.10 -42.70
N ALA A 276 1.53 -41.70 -41.59
CA ALA A 276 0.45 -42.70 -41.57
C ALA A 276 -0.94 -42.10 -41.83
N LEU A 277 -1.19 -40.88 -41.37
CA LEU A 277 -2.51 -40.23 -41.48
C LEU A 277 -2.71 -39.48 -42.80
N PHE A 278 -1.63 -38.95 -43.39
CA PHE A 278 -1.67 -38.07 -44.56
C PHE A 278 -0.79 -38.52 -45.75
N GLY A 279 0.12 -39.48 -45.57
CA GLY A 279 1.01 -40.04 -46.60
C GLY A 279 2.51 -39.79 -46.35
N GLU A 280 3.39 -40.70 -46.81
CA GLU A 280 4.82 -40.75 -46.44
C GLU A 280 5.58 -39.43 -46.63
N THR A 281 5.32 -38.71 -47.72
CA THR A 281 6.03 -37.47 -48.09
C THR A 281 5.26 -36.20 -47.73
N TYR A 282 4.16 -36.32 -46.97
CA TYR A 282 3.29 -35.19 -46.67
C TYR A 282 3.95 -34.20 -45.70
N THR A 283 3.73 -32.91 -45.94
CA THR A 283 4.16 -31.82 -45.05
C THR A 283 2.96 -30.96 -44.68
N LEU A 284 2.85 -30.57 -43.40
CA LEU A 284 1.77 -29.73 -42.91
C LEU A 284 1.72 -28.39 -43.65
N ASN A 285 0.52 -27.93 -43.99
CA ASN A 285 0.32 -26.65 -44.67
C ASN A 285 -0.07 -25.58 -43.65
N PRO A 286 0.79 -24.57 -43.38
CA PRO A 286 0.43 -23.51 -42.45
C PRO A 286 -0.82 -22.76 -42.92
N GLN A 287 -1.80 -22.61 -42.02
CA GLN A 287 -2.99 -21.80 -42.25
C GLN A 287 -2.92 -20.47 -41.49
N LYS A 288 -2.55 -20.52 -40.21
CA LYS A 288 -2.48 -19.34 -39.34
C LYS A 288 -1.34 -19.49 -38.34
N ALA A 289 -0.47 -18.48 -38.24
CA ALA A 289 0.53 -18.41 -37.19
C ALA A 289 -0.13 -18.28 -35.82
N LEU A 290 0.41 -18.96 -34.82
CA LEU A 290 0.01 -18.79 -33.42
C LEU A 290 0.86 -17.70 -32.76
N SER A 291 0.47 -17.31 -31.56
CA SER A 291 1.19 -16.37 -30.71
C SER A 291 2.61 -16.84 -30.40
N GLN A 292 2.78 -18.13 -30.09
CA GLN A 292 4.10 -18.67 -29.78
C GLN A 292 4.96 -18.76 -31.06
N PRO A 293 6.17 -18.18 -31.07
CA PRO A 293 7.05 -18.14 -32.24
C PRO A 293 7.25 -19.51 -32.90
N GLY A 294 7.06 -19.57 -34.22
CA GLY A 294 7.23 -20.78 -35.02
C GLY A 294 6.10 -21.81 -34.92
N GLN A 295 5.12 -21.64 -34.03
CA GLN A 295 3.94 -22.51 -33.96
C GLN A 295 2.85 -22.02 -34.92
N PHE A 296 2.10 -22.95 -35.53
CA PHE A 296 1.03 -22.61 -36.46
C PHE A 296 -0.13 -23.61 -36.40
N ALA A 297 -1.34 -23.12 -36.64
CA ALA A 297 -2.48 -23.96 -36.99
C ALA A 297 -2.36 -24.36 -38.46
N ALA A 298 -2.36 -25.67 -38.73
CA ALA A 298 -2.26 -26.21 -40.08
C ALA A 298 -3.65 -26.30 -40.73
N LYS A 299 -3.72 -26.40 -42.07
CA LYS A 299 -5.00 -26.60 -42.79
C LYS A 299 -5.62 -27.94 -42.46
N GLU A 300 -4.78 -28.90 -42.09
CA GLU A 300 -5.14 -30.27 -41.79
C GLU A 300 -5.97 -30.38 -40.50
N THR A 301 -6.87 -31.35 -40.52
CA THR A 301 -7.64 -31.78 -39.36
C THR A 301 -7.73 -33.29 -39.34
N VAL A 302 -7.96 -33.85 -38.15
CA VAL A 302 -8.17 -35.28 -37.93
C VAL A 302 -9.43 -35.51 -37.12
N ASN A 303 -9.94 -36.74 -37.14
CA ASN A 303 -11.01 -37.17 -36.25
C ASN A 303 -10.41 -37.98 -35.10
N LEU A 304 -10.86 -37.70 -33.88
CA LEU A 304 -10.49 -38.47 -32.69
C LEU A 304 -11.65 -39.36 -32.30
N VAL A 305 -11.41 -40.66 -32.20
CA VAL A 305 -12.42 -41.69 -31.92
C VAL A 305 -12.10 -42.38 -30.61
N GLY A 306 -12.98 -42.22 -29.63
CA GLY A 306 -12.92 -42.87 -28.33
C GLY A 306 -14.00 -43.95 -28.16
N PRO A 307 -14.02 -44.65 -27.02
CA PRO A 307 -14.94 -45.78 -26.80
C PRO A 307 -16.43 -45.43 -26.90
N LYS A 308 -16.81 -44.18 -26.62
CA LYS A 308 -18.22 -43.74 -26.58
C LYS A 308 -18.64 -42.96 -27.83
N GLY A 309 -17.70 -42.36 -28.55
CA GLY A 309 -18.01 -41.49 -29.66
C GLY A 309 -16.79 -40.85 -30.29
N GLN A 310 -17.03 -39.87 -31.15
CA GLN A 310 -15.97 -39.20 -31.91
C GLN A 310 -16.08 -37.68 -31.83
N VAL A 311 -14.94 -37.03 -32.03
CA VAL A 311 -14.81 -35.59 -32.23
C VAL A 311 -14.15 -35.35 -33.58
N GLU A 312 -14.85 -34.66 -34.45
CA GLU A 312 -14.45 -34.42 -35.83
C GLU A 312 -13.72 -33.10 -35.99
N ASN A 313 -12.94 -32.99 -37.07
CA ASN A 313 -12.27 -31.76 -37.49
C ASN A 313 -11.36 -31.16 -36.41
N VAL A 314 -10.65 -32.01 -35.65
CA VAL A 314 -9.67 -31.58 -34.65
C VAL A 314 -8.46 -31.01 -35.37
N ARG A 315 -8.10 -29.77 -35.03
CA ARG A 315 -7.04 -29.01 -35.69
C ARG A 315 -5.67 -29.62 -35.43
N VAL A 316 -4.85 -29.76 -36.47
CA VAL A 316 -3.43 -30.10 -36.32
C VAL A 316 -2.61 -28.83 -36.09
N LEU A 317 -1.77 -28.81 -35.06
CA LEU A 317 -0.83 -27.74 -34.79
C LEU A 317 0.61 -28.18 -35.14
N GLY A 318 1.27 -27.35 -35.95
CA GLY A 318 2.65 -27.54 -36.37
C GLY A 318 3.65 -26.65 -35.62
N PRO A 319 4.95 -26.95 -35.75
CA PRO A 319 5.53 -28.04 -36.55
C PRO A 319 5.31 -29.42 -35.91
N VAL A 320 5.68 -30.49 -36.64
CA VAL A 320 5.70 -31.84 -36.08
C VAL A 320 6.57 -31.89 -34.82
N ARG A 321 6.17 -32.72 -33.85
CA ARG A 321 6.88 -32.91 -32.59
C ARG A 321 7.50 -34.31 -32.54
N LYS A 322 8.26 -34.59 -31.48
CA LYS A 322 8.83 -35.94 -31.27
C LYS A 322 7.77 -37.01 -31.01
N SER A 323 6.65 -36.61 -30.40
CA SER A 323 5.58 -37.52 -30.00
C SER A 323 4.24 -36.86 -30.29
N THR A 324 3.25 -37.70 -30.65
CA THR A 324 1.88 -37.25 -30.86
C THR A 324 1.20 -36.96 -29.54
N GLN A 325 0.49 -35.83 -29.47
CA GLN A 325 -0.19 -35.35 -28.27
C GLN A 325 -1.52 -34.69 -28.66
N ALA A 326 -2.62 -35.16 -28.07
CA ALA A 326 -3.94 -34.56 -28.24
C ALA A 326 -4.34 -33.80 -26.98
N GLU A 327 -4.63 -32.51 -27.13
CA GLU A 327 -5.06 -31.62 -26.04
C GLU A 327 -6.55 -31.34 -26.20
N LEU A 328 -7.33 -31.73 -25.19
CA LEU A 328 -8.80 -31.74 -25.21
C LEU A 328 -9.35 -31.04 -23.96
N SER A 329 -10.60 -30.57 -24.02
CA SER A 329 -11.27 -30.13 -22.78
C SER A 329 -11.88 -31.31 -22.03
N VAL A 330 -12.22 -31.11 -20.75
CA VAL A 330 -12.93 -32.12 -19.95
C VAL A 330 -14.24 -32.53 -20.64
N THR A 331 -14.95 -31.57 -21.21
CA THR A 331 -16.19 -31.81 -21.97
C THR A 331 -15.95 -32.74 -23.17
N ASP A 332 -14.84 -32.59 -23.89
CA ASP A 332 -14.50 -33.47 -25.01
C ASP A 332 -14.20 -34.91 -24.54
N CYS A 333 -13.50 -35.06 -23.42
CA CYS A 333 -13.24 -36.38 -22.82
C CYS A 333 -14.53 -37.14 -22.52
N PHE A 334 -15.56 -36.47 -21.98
CA PHE A 334 -16.87 -37.07 -21.73
C PHE A 334 -17.60 -37.53 -23.00
N LYS A 335 -17.42 -36.80 -24.10
CA LYS A 335 -17.99 -37.16 -25.41
C LYS A 335 -17.30 -38.38 -26.02
N LEU A 336 -15.97 -38.44 -25.91
CA LEU A 336 -15.15 -39.55 -26.38
C LEU A 336 -15.27 -40.79 -25.50
N GLY A 337 -15.66 -40.64 -24.23
CA GLY A 337 -15.73 -41.73 -23.26
C GLY A 337 -14.36 -42.13 -22.72
N ILE A 338 -13.45 -41.17 -22.61
CA ILE A 338 -12.11 -41.35 -22.03
C ILE A 338 -12.01 -40.63 -20.69
N LYS A 339 -11.16 -41.12 -19.80
CA LYS A 339 -10.92 -40.48 -18.50
C LYS A 339 -10.18 -39.15 -18.71
N PRO A 340 -10.69 -38.00 -18.23
CA PRO A 340 -9.94 -36.76 -18.28
C PRO A 340 -8.72 -36.83 -17.35
N VAL A 341 -7.53 -36.51 -17.87
CA VAL A 341 -6.28 -36.45 -17.11
C VAL A 341 -5.62 -35.11 -17.41
N ILE A 342 -5.51 -34.25 -16.41
CA ILE A 342 -4.88 -32.93 -16.53
C ILE A 342 -3.36 -33.10 -16.49
N ARG A 343 -2.64 -32.54 -17.47
CA ARG A 343 -1.18 -32.61 -17.56
C ARG A 343 -0.57 -31.37 -18.17
N ASP A 344 0.67 -31.09 -17.81
CA ASP A 344 1.48 -30.13 -18.54
C ASP A 344 1.94 -30.74 -19.88
N SER A 345 1.98 -29.93 -20.93
CA SER A 345 2.35 -30.37 -22.29
C SER A 345 3.74 -31.05 -22.28
N GLY A 346 3.81 -32.27 -22.82
CA GLY A 346 4.99 -33.14 -22.79
C GLY A 346 5.00 -34.23 -21.70
N GLN A 347 4.05 -34.24 -20.75
CA GLN A 347 3.92 -35.29 -19.74
C GLN A 347 2.96 -36.42 -20.15
N HIS A 348 3.42 -37.30 -21.04
CA HIS A 348 2.56 -38.34 -21.67
C HIS A 348 2.26 -39.54 -20.74
N GLU A 349 3.12 -39.83 -19.76
CA GLU A 349 3.04 -41.07 -18.96
C GLU A 349 1.72 -41.19 -18.18
N GLY A 350 0.98 -42.30 -18.29
CA GLY A 350 -0.29 -42.47 -17.55
C GLY A 350 -1.47 -41.63 -18.09
N THR A 351 -1.32 -41.07 -19.29
CA THR A 351 -2.44 -40.48 -20.04
C THR A 351 -3.15 -41.55 -20.89
N PRO A 352 -4.46 -41.41 -21.14
CA PRO A 352 -5.17 -42.32 -22.01
C PRO A 352 -4.74 -42.21 -23.48
N GLY A 353 -5.12 -43.24 -24.23
CA GLY A 353 -5.04 -43.32 -25.68
C GLY A 353 -6.39 -43.14 -26.38
N LEU A 354 -6.38 -43.09 -27.70
CA LEU A 354 -7.55 -43.13 -28.58
C LEU A 354 -7.14 -43.46 -30.02
N GLN A 355 -8.12 -43.66 -30.91
CA GLN A 355 -7.86 -43.80 -32.34
C GLN A 355 -7.92 -42.45 -33.05
N ILE A 356 -6.88 -42.13 -33.81
CA ILE A 356 -6.79 -40.94 -34.66
C ILE A 356 -7.07 -41.37 -36.10
N VAL A 357 -8.00 -40.69 -36.78
CA VAL A 357 -8.36 -40.99 -38.17
C VAL A 357 -8.07 -39.78 -39.05
N GLY A 358 -7.23 -39.98 -40.05
CA GLY A 358 -6.87 -39.01 -41.07
C GLY A 358 -7.37 -39.42 -42.45
N PRO A 359 -7.09 -38.64 -43.50
CA PRO A 359 -7.59 -38.91 -44.84
C PRO A 359 -6.99 -40.17 -45.50
N GLN A 360 -5.78 -40.59 -45.13
CA GLN A 360 -5.08 -41.72 -45.75
C GLN A 360 -5.01 -42.96 -44.84
N GLY A 361 -5.39 -42.84 -43.57
CA GLY A 361 -5.24 -43.94 -42.61
C GLY A 361 -5.69 -43.59 -41.20
N SER A 362 -5.40 -44.49 -40.27
CA SER A 362 -5.68 -44.30 -38.85
C SER A 362 -4.54 -44.82 -37.98
N VAL A 363 -4.32 -44.18 -36.84
CA VAL A 363 -3.29 -44.54 -35.85
C VAL A 363 -3.97 -44.81 -34.51
N ALA A 364 -3.63 -45.91 -33.85
CA ALA A 364 -3.99 -46.14 -32.46
C ALA A 364 -2.93 -45.53 -31.55
N LEU A 365 -3.30 -44.49 -30.81
CA LEU A 365 -2.43 -43.87 -29.83
C LEU A 365 -2.65 -44.55 -28.48
N GLU A 366 -1.61 -45.13 -27.88
CA GLU A 366 -1.70 -45.80 -26.57
C GLU A 366 -1.71 -44.80 -25.40
N THR A 367 -0.93 -43.72 -25.54
CA THR A 367 -0.82 -42.63 -24.55
C THR A 367 -0.58 -41.30 -25.27
N GLY A 368 -1.00 -40.19 -24.70
CA GLY A 368 -0.77 -38.84 -25.22
C GLY A 368 -2.03 -37.99 -25.34
N VAL A 369 -3.18 -38.47 -24.85
CA VAL A 369 -4.42 -37.68 -24.79
C VAL A 369 -4.58 -37.06 -23.41
N MET A 370 -4.66 -35.74 -23.33
CA MET A 370 -4.68 -35.03 -22.05
C MET A 370 -5.62 -33.82 -22.07
N VAL A 371 -6.00 -33.38 -20.89
CA VAL A 371 -6.54 -32.04 -20.66
C VAL A 371 -5.37 -31.12 -20.36
N ALA A 372 -5.23 -30.05 -21.14
CA ALA A 372 -4.10 -29.14 -21.00
C ALA A 372 -4.17 -28.42 -19.64
N SER A 373 -3.13 -28.57 -18.84
CA SER A 373 -2.94 -27.79 -17.61
C SER A 373 -2.68 -26.34 -17.96
N ARG A 374 -3.39 -25.40 -17.31
CA ARG A 374 -3.19 -23.96 -17.48
C ARG A 374 -1.76 -23.53 -17.15
N HIS A 375 -1.21 -22.65 -17.98
CA HIS A 375 0.14 -22.16 -17.82
C HIS A 375 0.33 -20.78 -18.45
N ILE A 376 1.42 -20.12 -18.09
CA ILE A 376 1.89 -18.87 -18.69
C ILE A 376 3.25 -19.13 -19.33
N HIS A 377 3.34 -18.82 -20.62
CA HIS A 377 4.63 -18.68 -21.29
C HIS A 377 5.17 -17.29 -21.01
N LEU A 378 6.44 -17.18 -20.61
CA LEU A 378 7.17 -15.92 -20.44
C LEU A 378 8.49 -15.96 -21.22
N HIS A 379 8.85 -14.83 -21.82
CA HIS A 379 10.24 -14.62 -22.26
C HIS A 379 11.15 -14.52 -21.02
N THR A 380 12.45 -14.79 -21.18
CA THR A 380 13.43 -14.67 -20.09
C THR A 380 13.46 -13.25 -19.50
N ASP A 381 13.26 -12.23 -20.32
CA ASP A 381 13.15 -10.83 -19.89
C ASP A 381 11.89 -10.56 -19.06
N ASP A 382 10.72 -11.08 -19.48
CA ASP A 382 9.47 -10.93 -18.73
C ASP A 382 9.56 -11.65 -17.36
N ALA A 383 10.15 -12.84 -17.34
CA ALA A 383 10.36 -13.60 -16.10
C ALA A 383 11.26 -12.85 -15.13
N LYS A 384 12.34 -12.24 -15.65
CA LYS A 384 13.24 -11.38 -14.85
C LYS A 384 12.52 -10.13 -14.32
N GLU A 385 11.75 -9.44 -15.17
CA GLU A 385 10.94 -8.29 -14.77
C GLU A 385 9.96 -8.66 -13.65
N TRP A 386 9.33 -9.83 -13.77
CA TRP A 386 8.33 -10.29 -12.80
C TRP A 386 8.93 -11.01 -11.60
N SER A 387 10.26 -11.19 -11.55
CA SER A 387 10.97 -11.97 -10.53
C SER A 387 10.44 -13.40 -10.39
N LEU A 388 10.10 -14.03 -11.51
CA LEU A 388 9.61 -15.41 -11.61
C LEU A 388 10.64 -16.32 -12.29
N LYS A 389 10.53 -17.62 -12.03
CA LYS A 389 11.39 -18.66 -12.58
C LYS A 389 10.55 -19.73 -13.30
N ASP A 390 11.20 -20.46 -14.18
CA ASP A 390 10.61 -21.65 -14.79
C ASP A 390 10.20 -22.65 -13.71
N GLY A 391 8.98 -23.17 -13.80
CA GLY A 391 8.42 -24.10 -12.83
C GLY A 391 7.66 -23.47 -11.67
N ASP A 392 7.71 -22.14 -11.49
CA ASP A 392 6.94 -21.46 -10.44
C ASP A 392 5.42 -21.68 -10.65
N ARG A 393 4.67 -21.73 -9.55
CA ARG A 393 3.20 -21.81 -9.55
C ARG A 393 2.63 -20.53 -8.94
N VAL A 394 1.80 -19.83 -9.70
CA VAL A 394 1.24 -18.53 -9.31
C VAL A 394 -0.28 -18.54 -9.26
N ARG A 395 -0.85 -17.49 -8.67
CA ARG A 395 -2.28 -17.19 -8.73
C ARG A 395 -2.51 -16.09 -9.76
N VAL A 396 -3.52 -16.27 -10.60
CA VAL A 396 -3.89 -15.29 -11.63
C VAL A 396 -5.34 -14.93 -11.47
N LYS A 397 -5.62 -13.64 -11.33
CA LYS A 397 -6.97 -13.10 -11.40
C LYS A 397 -7.29 -12.83 -12.86
N LEU A 398 -8.33 -13.48 -13.38
CA LEU A 398 -8.86 -13.16 -14.71
C LEU A 398 -9.75 -11.93 -14.60
N GLN A 399 -9.37 -10.87 -15.30
CA GLN A 399 -10.21 -9.69 -15.50
C GLN A 399 -11.05 -9.90 -16.76
N SER A 400 -12.32 -10.26 -16.54
CA SER A 400 -13.30 -10.54 -17.59
C SER A 400 -14.70 -10.14 -17.10
N GLN A 401 -15.73 -10.39 -17.91
CA GLN A 401 -17.13 -10.17 -17.50
C GLN A 401 -17.58 -11.12 -16.39
N ARG A 402 -16.87 -12.24 -16.18
CA ARG A 402 -17.08 -13.19 -15.08
C ARG A 402 -15.75 -13.48 -14.39
N PRO A 403 -15.28 -12.56 -13.51
CA PRO A 403 -13.96 -12.65 -12.90
C PRO A 403 -13.79 -13.93 -12.09
N MET A 404 -12.59 -14.50 -12.14
CA MET A 404 -12.20 -15.64 -11.33
C MET A 404 -10.74 -15.57 -10.94
N VAL A 405 -10.36 -16.30 -9.89
CA VAL A 405 -8.97 -16.52 -9.53
C VAL A 405 -8.64 -17.96 -9.86
N LEU A 406 -7.61 -18.12 -10.69
CA LEU A 406 -7.01 -19.40 -11.00
C LEU A 406 -5.76 -19.58 -10.16
N GLU A 407 -5.74 -20.66 -9.38
CA GLU A 407 -4.59 -21.03 -8.57
C GLU A 407 -3.69 -22.02 -9.33
N ASP A 408 -2.49 -22.25 -8.82
CA ASP A 408 -1.58 -23.28 -9.33
C ASP A 408 -1.27 -23.16 -10.84
N VAL A 409 -1.15 -21.92 -11.34
CA VAL A 409 -0.83 -21.65 -12.76
C VAL A 409 0.68 -21.79 -12.96
N LEU A 410 1.10 -22.70 -13.83
CA LEU A 410 2.52 -22.95 -14.10
C LEU A 410 3.16 -21.81 -14.90
N ILE A 411 4.32 -21.34 -14.47
CA ILE A 411 5.19 -20.45 -15.24
C ILE A 411 6.17 -21.29 -16.06
N ARG A 412 6.21 -21.02 -17.37
CA ARG A 412 7.15 -21.62 -18.31
C ARG A 412 8.01 -20.53 -18.93
N VAL A 413 9.33 -20.61 -18.76
CA VAL A 413 10.25 -19.57 -19.21
C VAL A 413 11.15 -20.09 -20.33
N SER A 414 11.22 -19.35 -21.43
CA SER A 414 12.12 -19.62 -22.55
C SER A 414 12.38 -18.34 -23.34
N ASP A 415 13.56 -18.21 -23.94
CA ASP A 415 13.88 -17.11 -24.86
C ASP A 415 13.11 -17.23 -26.21
N GLN A 416 12.46 -18.36 -26.44
CA GLN A 416 11.60 -18.60 -27.62
C GLN A 416 10.12 -18.36 -27.35
N PHE A 417 9.74 -18.00 -26.12
CA PHE A 417 8.35 -17.79 -25.75
C PHE A 417 7.92 -16.34 -25.88
N GLN A 418 6.65 -16.17 -26.23
CA GLN A 418 5.96 -14.88 -26.16
C GLN A 418 5.01 -14.89 -24.96
N LYS A 419 5.01 -13.80 -24.19
CA LYS A 419 4.17 -13.64 -22.99
C LYS A 419 2.69 -13.89 -23.29
N GLU A 420 2.15 -14.99 -22.78
CA GLU A 420 0.74 -15.36 -22.94
C GLU A 420 0.31 -16.45 -21.95
N MET A 421 -0.90 -16.31 -21.40
CA MET A 421 -1.54 -17.31 -20.56
C MET A 421 -2.42 -18.22 -21.41
N HIS A 422 -2.25 -19.54 -21.29
CA HIS A 422 -3.02 -20.52 -22.05
C HIS A 422 -4.07 -21.16 -21.17
N LEU A 423 -5.34 -21.07 -21.62
CA LEU A 423 -6.50 -21.71 -21.02
C LEU A 423 -7.18 -22.61 -22.03
N ASP A 424 -7.72 -23.74 -21.57
CA ASP A 424 -8.62 -24.53 -22.41
C ASP A 424 -9.98 -23.84 -22.60
N LEU A 425 -10.80 -24.40 -23.50
CA LEU A 425 -12.10 -23.82 -23.82
C LEU A 425 -13.10 -23.88 -22.64
N ASP A 426 -13.02 -24.89 -21.78
CA ASP A 426 -13.92 -25.03 -20.63
C ASP A 426 -13.58 -23.96 -19.57
N GLU A 427 -12.29 -23.74 -19.30
CA GLU A 427 -11.79 -22.67 -18.42
C GLU A 427 -12.12 -21.27 -18.96
N ALA A 428 -11.88 -21.03 -20.25
CA ALA A 428 -12.17 -19.76 -20.89
C ALA A 428 -13.67 -19.42 -20.87
N ASN A 429 -14.53 -20.40 -21.16
CA ASN A 429 -15.98 -20.22 -21.09
C ASN A 429 -16.47 -20.00 -19.65
N ALA A 430 -15.88 -20.68 -18.67
CA ALA A 430 -16.23 -20.49 -17.27
C ALA A 430 -15.99 -19.05 -16.79
N ALA A 431 -14.98 -18.37 -17.35
CA ALA A 431 -14.66 -16.98 -17.06
C ALA A 431 -15.24 -15.96 -18.06
N LEU A 432 -15.99 -16.38 -19.09
CA LEU A 432 -16.43 -15.51 -20.19
C LEU A 432 -15.30 -14.66 -20.79
N ILE A 433 -14.19 -15.31 -21.16
CA ILE A 433 -13.05 -14.64 -21.79
C ILE A 433 -13.43 -14.08 -23.17
N ASP A 434 -13.13 -12.80 -23.37
CA ASP A 434 -13.25 -12.08 -24.63
C ASP A 434 -11.91 -11.40 -25.00
N PRO A 435 -11.77 -10.76 -26.18
CA PRO A 435 -10.51 -10.13 -26.58
C PRO A 435 -10.04 -8.96 -25.70
N GLN A 436 -10.88 -8.43 -24.80
CA GLN A 436 -10.52 -7.37 -23.85
C GLN A 436 -10.08 -7.94 -22.49
N SER A 437 -10.31 -9.24 -22.29
CA SER A 437 -9.98 -9.94 -21.06
C SER A 437 -8.47 -10.16 -20.94
N HIS A 438 -7.95 -10.06 -19.72
CA HIS A 438 -6.54 -10.27 -19.43
C HIS A 438 -6.35 -10.90 -18.05
N GLY A 439 -5.24 -11.60 -17.87
CA GLY A 439 -4.83 -12.13 -16.57
C GLY A 439 -4.00 -11.10 -15.82
N VAL A 440 -4.20 -11.01 -14.51
CA VAL A 440 -3.34 -10.23 -13.61
C VAL A 440 -2.74 -11.18 -12.59
N LEU A 441 -1.41 -11.25 -12.55
CA LEU A 441 -0.73 -12.02 -11.52
C LEU A 441 -0.99 -11.38 -10.17
N MET A 442 -1.43 -12.19 -9.22
CA MET A 442 -1.59 -11.78 -7.83
C MET A 442 -0.24 -11.93 -7.14
N GLU A 443 0.09 -10.99 -6.23
CA GLU A 443 1.30 -11.08 -5.41
C GLU A 443 1.31 -12.44 -4.69
N VAL A 444 2.45 -13.15 -4.82
CA VAL A 444 2.65 -14.50 -4.29
C VAL A 444 2.76 -14.46 -2.77
#